data_AF-A0A662T8H4-F1
#
_entry.id   AF-A0A662T8H4-F1
#
_cell.length_a   1.000
_cell.length_b   1.000
_cell.length_c   1.000
_cell.angle_alpha   90.00
_cell.angle_beta   90.00
_cell.angle_gamma   90.00
#
_symmetry.space_group_name_H-M   'P 1'
#
loop_
_entity.id
_entity.type
_entity.pdbx_description
1 polymer ?
#
loop_
_entity_poly.entity_id
_entity_poly.type
_entity_poly.pdbx_seq_one_letter_code
_entity_poly.pdbx_strand_id
1 'polypeptide(L)'
;MGVARYFTVKAINLSLVLVAVLLLTAILFGATGLSDKILKAIINEEVRAYRAQLASQHTGLSEEEINKMVSNFRKSLEVQYGLDKPWYVRLPEMIRRIVTLDLGTSKHMTSFSGSNRIKDIIVERIPYTVMLVT
;
A
#
# COMPACT_ATOMS: atom_id res chain seq x y z
N MET A 1 -31.53 17.18 -24.42
CA MET A 1 -31.06 16.14 -23.48
C MET A 1 -29.80 16.66 -22.81
N GLY A 2 -29.87 16.94 -21.51
CA GLY A 2 -28.97 17.88 -20.84
C GLY A 2 -27.53 17.39 -20.75
N VAL A 3 -26.60 18.31 -21.00
CA VAL A 3 -25.15 18.18 -20.84
C VAL A 3 -24.76 17.51 -19.50
N ALA A 4 -25.50 17.79 -18.43
CA ALA A 4 -25.32 17.14 -17.12
C ALA A 4 -25.50 15.61 -17.14
N ARG A 5 -26.47 15.08 -17.91
CA ARG A 5 -26.68 13.64 -18.05
C ARG A 5 -25.50 12.98 -18.75
N TYR A 6 -24.96 13.62 -19.80
CA TYR A 6 -23.79 13.13 -20.52
C TYR A 6 -22.56 13.07 -19.60
N PHE A 7 -22.25 14.14 -18.87
CA PHE A 7 -21.13 14.16 -17.92
C PHE A 7 -21.28 13.14 -16.80
N THR A 8 -22.49 12.95 -16.28
CA THR A 8 -22.76 11.96 -15.22
C THR A 8 -22.52 10.53 -15.71
N VAL A 9 -23.08 10.17 -16.87
CA VAL A 9 -22.86 8.83 -17.46
C VAL A 9 -21.39 8.60 -17.77
N LYS A 10 -20.70 9.61 -18.30
CA LYS A 10 -19.26 9.53 -18.58
C LYS A 10 -18.44 9.36 -17.30
N ALA A 11 -18.74 10.10 -16.25
CA ALA A 11 -18.06 9.97 -14.96
C ALA A 11 -18.24 8.57 -14.36
N ILE A 12 -19.46 8.03 -14.38
CA ILE A 12 -19.74 6.66 -13.90
C ILE A 12 -18.95 5.63 -14.71
N ASN A 13 -18.98 5.72 -16.05
CA ASN A 13 -18.24 4.80 -16.90
C ASN A 13 -16.74 4.84 -16.62
N LEU A 14 -16.15 6.04 -16.48
CA LEU A 14 -14.73 6.19 -16.17
C LEU A 14 -14.38 5.67 -14.78
N SER A 15 -15.22 5.90 -13.76
CA SER A 15 -15.03 5.33 -12.42
C SER A 15 -15.10 3.81 -12.44
N LEU A 16 -16.00 3.21 -13.22
CA LEU A 16 -16.12 1.76 -13.35
C LEU A 16 -14.88 1.16 -14.02
N VAL A 17 -14.41 1.78 -15.11
CA VAL A 17 -13.17 1.39 -15.79
C VAL A 17 -11.97 1.51 -14.84
N LEU A 18 -11.86 2.61 -14.10
CA LEU A 18 -10.79 2.81 -13.11
C LEU A 18 -10.76 1.67 -12.08
N VAL A 19 -11.91 1.37 -11.45
CA VAL A 19 -12.01 0.30 -10.46
C VAL A 19 -11.67 -1.05 -11.10
N ALA A 20 -12.18 -1.34 -12.30
CA ALA A 20 -11.87 -2.58 -13.01
C ALA A 20 -10.37 -2.75 -13.27
N VAL A 21 -9.70 -1.69 -13.76
CA VAL A 21 -8.26 -1.71 -14.00
C VAL A 21 -7.48 -1.93 -12.70
N LEU A 22 -7.82 -1.21 -11.63
CA LEU A 22 -7.17 -1.37 -10.32
C LEU A 22 -7.31 -2.79 -9.78
N LEU A 23 -8.51 -3.37 -9.89
CA LEU A 23 -8.77 -4.75 -9.48
C LEU A 23 -7.94 -5.74 -10.28
N LEU A 24 -7.90 -5.59 -11.61
CA LEU A 24 -7.09 -6.44 -12.48
C LEU A 24 -5.60 -6.35 -12.12
N THR A 25 -5.06 -5.14 -11.94
CA THR A 25 -3.67 -4.95 -11.52
C THR A 25 -3.39 -5.62 -10.18
N ALA A 26 -4.29 -5.47 -9.21
CA ALA A 26 -4.11 -6.03 -7.88
C ALA A 26 -4.14 -7.56 -7.89
N ILE A 27 -5.03 -8.17 -8.69
CA ILE A 27 -5.06 -9.62 -8.91
C ILE A 27 -3.77 -10.09 -9.59
N LEU A 28 -3.31 -9.40 -10.63
CA LEU A 28 -2.06 -9.74 -11.32
C LEU A 28 -0.86 -9.71 -10.37
N PHE A 29 -0.80 -8.72 -9.47
CA PHE A 29 0.30 -8.60 -8.49
C PHE A 29 0.25 -9.72 -7.43
N GLY A 30 -0.95 -10.13 -7.03
CA GLY A 30 -1.16 -11.28 -6.15
C GLY A 30 -0.74 -12.59 -6.83
N ALA A 31 -1.25 -12.84 -8.05
CA ALA A 31 -1.01 -14.06 -8.81
C ALA A 31 0.46 -14.23 -9.21
N THR A 32 1.16 -13.14 -9.54
CA THR A 32 2.60 -13.16 -9.86
C THR A 32 3.50 -13.29 -8.62
N GLY A 33 2.93 -13.20 -7.41
CA GLY A 33 3.69 -13.17 -6.16
C GLY A 33 4.53 -11.90 -5.98
N LEU A 34 4.35 -10.88 -6.83
CA LEU A 34 5.08 -9.62 -6.72
C LEU A 34 4.73 -8.90 -5.40
N SER A 35 3.46 -8.95 -4.99
CA SER A 35 3.01 -8.40 -3.72
C SER A 35 3.81 -8.97 -2.54
N ASP A 36 3.97 -10.29 -2.50
CA ASP A 36 4.69 -10.96 -1.41
C ASP A 36 6.19 -10.64 -1.42
N LYS A 37 6.80 -10.51 -2.61
CA LYS A 37 8.20 -10.10 -2.74
C LYS A 37 8.42 -8.69 -2.17
N ILE A 38 7.52 -7.75 -2.48
CA ILE A 38 7.58 -6.38 -1.97
C ILE A 38 7.41 -6.37 -0.45
N LEU A 39 6.40 -7.06 0.08
CA LEU A 39 6.16 -7.12 1.53
C LEU A 39 7.33 -7.75 2.28
N LYS A 40 7.92 -8.84 1.75
CA LYS A 40 9.12 -9.46 2.33
C LYS A 40 10.32 -8.51 2.30
N ALA A 41 10.49 -7.72 1.25
CA ALA A 41 11.55 -6.72 1.19
C ALA A 41 11.38 -5.64 2.27
N ILE A 42 10.15 -5.16 2.48
CA ILE A 42 9.81 -4.21 3.55
C ILE A 42 10.11 -4.81 4.92
N ILE A 43 9.67 -6.03 5.19
CA ILE A 43 9.96 -6.72 6.46
C ILE A 43 11.47 -6.85 6.67
N ASN A 44 12.23 -7.24 5.64
CA ASN A 44 13.68 -7.36 5.77
C ASN A 44 14.36 -6.01 6.04
N GLU A 45 13.82 -4.90 5.54
CA GLU A 45 14.28 -3.55 5.85
C GLU A 45 14.00 -3.18 7.31
N GLU A 46 12.76 -3.36 7.77
CA GLU A 46 12.35 -3.06 9.15
C GLU A 46 13.07 -3.93 10.18
N VAL A 47 13.23 -5.22 9.90
CA VAL A 47 13.97 -6.17 10.75
C VAL A 47 15.45 -5.78 10.84
N ARG A 48 16.06 -5.27 9.75
CA ARG A 48 17.44 -4.78 9.78
C ARG A 48 17.57 -3.51 10.60
N ALA A 49 16.64 -2.55 10.44
CA ALA A 49 16.61 -1.34 11.25
C ALA A 49 16.44 -1.67 12.74
N TYR A 50 15.53 -2.58 13.07
CA TYR A 50 15.30 -3.04 14.44
C TYR A 50 16.53 -3.71 15.05
N ARG A 51 17.21 -4.59 14.30
CA ARG A 51 18.46 -5.22 14.76
C ARG A 51 19.56 -4.19 15.02
N ALA A 52 19.72 -3.20 14.14
CA ALA A 52 20.70 -2.12 14.32
C ALA A 52 20.39 -1.25 15.55
N GLN A 53 19.10 -1.01 15.81
CA GLN A 53 18.65 -0.31 17.01
C GLN A 53 18.98 -1.10 18.29
N LEU A 54 18.73 -2.42 18.31
CA LEU A 54 19.05 -3.26 19.46
C LEU A 54 20.56 -3.30 19.74
N ALA A 55 21.37 -3.49 18.70
CA ALA A 55 22.84 -3.55 18.83
C ALA A 55 23.46 -2.22 19.31
N SER A 56 22.87 -1.08 18.97
CA SER A 56 23.35 0.24 19.41
C SER A 56 22.88 0.63 20.83
N GLN A 57 21.69 0.18 21.25
CA GLN A 57 21.12 0.54 22.55
C GLN A 57 21.44 -0.45 23.68
N HIS A 58 21.75 -1.71 23.36
CA HIS A 58 21.92 -2.77 24.34
C HIS A 58 23.25 -3.51 24.11
N THR A 59 24.35 -2.91 24.57
CA THR A 59 25.71 -3.46 24.50
C THR A 59 25.93 -4.71 25.36
N GLY A 60 24.94 -5.13 26.16
CA GLY A 60 25.02 -6.28 27.07
C GLY A 60 24.14 -7.49 26.70
N LEU A 61 23.38 -7.45 25.60
CA LEU A 61 22.59 -8.61 25.17
C LEU A 61 23.47 -9.65 24.49
N SER A 62 23.22 -10.93 24.77
CA SER A 62 23.85 -12.02 24.01
C SER A 62 23.35 -12.05 22.56
N GLU A 63 24.17 -12.56 21.64
CA GLU A 63 23.75 -12.71 20.23
C GLU A 63 22.50 -13.59 20.08
N GLU A 64 22.33 -14.58 20.96
CA GLU A 64 21.18 -15.48 21.00
C GLU A 64 19.88 -14.76 21.37
N GLU A 65 19.93 -13.87 22.37
CA GLU A 65 18.78 -13.06 22.78
C GLU A 65 18.37 -12.07 21.69
N ILE A 66 19.34 -11.42 21.04
CA ILE A 66 19.09 -10.51 19.91
C ILE A 66 18.42 -11.29 18.77
N ASN A 67 18.96 -12.45 18.39
CA ASN A 67 18.37 -13.27 17.33
C ASN A 67 16.94 -13.72 17.66
N LYS A 68 16.66 -14.08 18.92
CA LYS A 68 15.32 -14.45 19.38
C LYS A 68 14.35 -13.27 19.25
N MET A 69 14.72 -12.08 19.74
CA MET A 69 13.89 -10.87 19.65
C MET A 69 13.62 -10.47 18.20
N VAL A 70 14.66 -10.45 17.36
CA VAL A 70 14.56 -10.13 15.92
C VAL A 70 13.66 -11.13 15.20
N SER A 71 13.76 -12.43 15.52
CA SER A 71 12.91 -13.46 14.92
C SER A 71 11.43 -13.32 15.30
N ASN A 72 11.15 -12.97 16.57
CA ASN A 72 9.79 -12.74 17.04
C ASN A 72 9.19 -11.48 16.40
N PHE A 73 9.98 -10.42 16.30
CA PHE A 73 9.58 -9.19 15.61
C PHE A 73 9.25 -9.47 14.14
N ARG A 74 10.11 -10.20 13.43
CA ARG A 74 9.86 -10.62 12.04
C ARG A 74 8.54 -11.39 11.91
N LYS A 75 8.30 -12.40 12.75
CA LYS A 75 7.04 -13.17 12.73
C LYS A 75 5.82 -12.29 12.98
N SER A 76 5.93 -11.33 13.90
CA SER A 76 4.84 -10.39 14.17
C SER A 76 4.52 -9.53 12.95
N LEU A 77 5.53 -9.11 12.18
CA LEU A 77 5.33 -8.36 10.94
C LEU A 77 4.73 -9.23 9.83
N GLU A 78 5.20 -10.47 9.68
CA GLU A 78 4.66 -11.41 8.69
C GLU A 78 3.15 -11.64 8.88
N VAL A 79 2.69 -11.77 10.13
CA VAL A 79 1.27 -11.87 10.48
C VAL A 79 0.52 -10.55 10.23
N GLN A 80 1.10 -9.41 10.62
CA GLN A 80 0.47 -8.09 10.40
C GLN A 80 0.26 -7.79 8.90
N TYR A 81 1.22 -8.14 8.05
CA TYR A 81 1.12 -7.99 6.60
C TYR A 81 0.31 -9.10 5.91
N GLY A 82 -0.16 -10.10 6.66
CA GLY A 82 -0.93 -11.21 6.14
C GLY A 82 -0.13 -12.14 5.22
N LEU A 83 1.20 -12.18 5.36
CA LEU A 83 2.09 -13.09 4.63
C LEU A 83 2.01 -14.53 5.17
N ASP A 84 1.41 -14.72 6.35
CA ASP A 84 1.01 -16.00 6.91
C ASP A 84 -0.15 -16.65 6.15
N LYS A 85 -0.91 -15.85 5.38
CA LYS A 85 -2.10 -16.28 4.65
C LYS A 85 -1.86 -16.27 3.13
N PRO A 86 -2.47 -17.21 2.40
CA PRO A 86 -2.46 -17.16 0.94
C PRO A 86 -3.03 -15.83 0.41
N TRP A 87 -2.49 -15.36 -0.72
CA TRP A 87 -2.87 -14.07 -1.32
C TRP A 87 -4.38 -13.94 -1.58
N TYR A 88 -5.05 -15.04 -1.94
CA TYR A 88 -6.49 -15.03 -2.23
C TYR A 88 -7.34 -14.72 -0.99
N VAL A 89 -6.86 -15.02 0.22
CA VAL A 89 -7.54 -14.68 1.48
C VAL A 89 -7.50 -13.17 1.74
N ARG A 90 -6.51 -12.46 1.19
CA ARG A 90 -6.37 -11.00 1.29
C ARG A 90 -7.21 -10.24 0.25
N LEU A 91 -7.78 -10.93 -0.75
CA LEU A 91 -8.53 -10.29 -1.84
C LEU A 91 -9.75 -9.49 -1.38
N PRO A 92 -10.64 -9.99 -0.49
CA PRO A 92 -11.85 -9.26 -0.14
C PRO A 92 -11.57 -7.89 0.49
N GLU A 93 -10.59 -7.82 1.40
CA GLU A 93 -10.19 -6.55 2.01
C GLU A 93 -9.52 -5.62 0.99
N MET A 94 -8.69 -6.17 0.09
CA MET A 94 -8.07 -5.39 -0.97
C MET A 94 -9.11 -4.82 -1.95
N ILE A 95 -10.11 -5.60 -2.33
CA ILE A 95 -11.25 -5.16 -3.16
C ILE A 95 -11.98 -4.02 -2.46
N ARG A 96 -12.29 -4.19 -1.16
CA ARG A 96 -12.95 -3.16 -0.35
C ARG A 96 -12.17 -1.85 -0.39
N ARG A 97 -10.85 -1.92 -0.14
CA ARG A 97 -9.95 -0.76 -0.17
C ARG A 97 -9.94 -0.07 -1.54
N ILE A 98 -9.87 -0.84 -2.64
CA ILE A 98 -9.90 -0.29 -4.01
C ILE A 98 -11.24 0.41 -4.30
N VAL A 99 -12.37 -0.21 -3.96
CA VAL A 99 -13.71 0.36 -4.18
C VAL A 99 -13.92 1.63 -3.34
N THR A 100 -13.38 1.67 -2.12
CA THR A 100 -13.40 2.88 -1.26
C THR A 100 -12.30 3.90 -1.61
N LEU A 101 -11.49 3.63 -2.64
CA LEU A 101 -10.33 4.43 -3.04
C LEU A 101 -9.33 4.67 -1.90
N ASP A 102 -9.19 3.69 -1.00
CA ASP A 102 -8.14 3.64 0.01
C ASP A 102 -6.90 2.94 -0.55
N LEU A 103 -6.14 3.70 -1.33
CA LEU A 103 -4.95 3.20 -2.03
C LEU A 103 -3.71 3.07 -1.12
N GLY A 104 -3.82 3.44 0.17
CA GLY A 104 -2.72 3.44 1.13
C GLY A 104 -1.89 4.73 1.11
N THR A 105 -0.62 4.60 1.52
CA THR A 105 0.30 5.72 1.74
C THR A 105 1.52 5.62 0.83
N SER A 106 2.04 6.77 0.44
CA SER A 106 3.25 6.92 -0.35
C SER A 106 4.49 6.99 0.55
N LYS A 107 5.59 6.34 0.14
CA LYS A 107 6.89 6.41 0.83
C LYS A 107 7.77 7.57 0.36
N HIS A 108 7.58 8.06 -0.86
CA HIS A 108 8.50 9.01 -1.51
C HIS A 108 7.87 10.37 -1.83
N MET A 109 6.57 10.52 -1.62
CA MET A 109 5.82 11.68 -2.06
C MET A 109 4.74 12.02 -1.04
N THR A 110 4.62 13.31 -0.72
CA THR A 110 3.61 13.88 0.18
C THR A 110 2.75 14.89 -0.57
N SER A 111 1.59 15.18 -0.02
CA SER A 111 0.69 16.24 -0.47
C SER A 111 1.28 17.61 -0.11
N PHE A 112 0.72 18.69 -0.64
CA PHE A 112 1.09 20.06 -0.26
C PHE A 112 0.76 20.34 1.21
N SER A 113 -0.26 19.66 1.74
CA SER A 113 -0.65 19.69 3.15
C SER A 113 0.22 18.80 4.06
N GLY A 114 1.20 18.07 3.51
CA GLY A 114 2.08 17.16 4.26
C GLY A 114 1.52 15.76 4.52
N SER A 115 0.33 15.43 4.00
CA SER A 115 -0.25 14.09 4.06
C SER A 115 0.52 13.11 3.16
N ASN A 116 0.76 11.90 3.64
CA ASN A 116 1.33 10.81 2.83
C ASN A 116 0.26 9.91 2.19
N ARG A 117 -1.03 10.19 2.38
CA ARG A 117 -2.11 9.38 1.84
C ARG A 117 -2.23 9.61 0.34
N ILE A 118 -2.25 8.52 -0.43
CA ILE A 118 -2.29 8.60 -1.90
C ILE A 118 -3.55 9.32 -2.39
N LYS A 119 -4.70 9.12 -1.73
CA LYS A 119 -5.95 9.82 -2.04
C LYS A 119 -5.78 11.34 -1.97
N ASP A 120 -5.18 11.85 -0.89
CA ASP A 120 -5.01 13.28 -0.67
C ASP A 120 -4.08 13.87 -1.73
N ILE A 121 -2.97 13.17 -2.02
CA ILE A 121 -2.02 13.55 -3.07
C ILE A 121 -2.68 13.63 -4.45
N ILE A 122 -3.53 12.65 -4.80
CA ILE A 122 -4.22 12.65 -6.09
C ILE A 122 -5.23 13.80 -6.16
N VAL A 123 -6.06 13.97 -5.13
CA VAL A 123 -7.11 15.00 -5.11
C VAL A 123 -6.54 16.40 -5.26
N GLU A 124 -5.44 16.70 -4.57
CA GLU A 124 -4.75 18.00 -4.69
C GLU A 124 -4.19 18.26 -6.10
N ARG A 125 -3.90 17.21 -6.89
CA ARG A 125 -3.33 17.32 -8.24
C ARG A 125 -4.35 17.33 -9.37
N ILE A 126 -5.59 16.91 -9.13
CA ILE A 126 -6.66 16.90 -10.14
C ILE A 126 -6.86 18.29 -10.77
N PRO A 127 -7.00 19.40 -10.00
CA PRO A 127 -7.25 20.72 -10.58
C PRO A 127 -6.13 21.17 -11.52
N TYR A 128 -4.88 20.98 -11.11
CA TYR A 128 -3.70 21.31 -11.91
C TYR A 128 -3.61 20.47 -13.19
N THR A 129 -3.99 19.19 -13.10
CA THR A 129 -4.01 18.31 -14.28
C THR A 129 -5.07 18.75 -15.27
N VAL A 130 -6.27 19.12 -14.80
CA VAL A 130 -7.34 19.65 -15.65
C VAL A 130 -6.89 20.95 -16.33
N MET A 131 -6.27 21.86 -15.57
CA MET A 131 -5.74 23.12 -16.10
C MET A 131 -4.63 22.92 -17.14
N LEU A 132 -3.80 21.88 -16.99
CA LEU A 132 -2.71 21.60 -17.93
C LEU A 132 -3.19 20.98 -19.25
N VAL A 133 -4.29 20.22 -19.22
CA VAL A 133 -4.82 19.49 -20.39
C VAL A 133 -5.88 20.31 -21.14
N THR A 134 -6.40 21.37 -20.54
CA THR A 134 -7.39 22.28 -21.16
C THR A 134 -6.70 23.48 -21.77
#